data_AF-A0A6G3DKG6-F1
#
_entry.id   AF-A0A6G3DKG6-F1
#
_cell.length_a   1.000
_cell.length_b   1.000
_cell.length_c   1.000
_cell.angle_alpha   90.00
_cell.angle_beta   90.00
_cell.angle_gamma   90.00
#
_symmetry.space_group_name_H-M   'P 1'
#
loop_
_entity.id
_entity.type
_entity.pdbx_description
1 polymer ?
#
loop_
_entity_poly.entity_id
_entity_poly.type
_entity_poly.pdbx_seq_one_letter_code
_entity_poly.pdbx_strand_id
1 'polypeptide(L)'
;MTTLIESNEHKSLREAVAAFAKTHPHTTNAEDNTRLWQAAAKLGYIGVNLPEAYGGGGAGITELSLVLEELGAAGNPLLMMIVSPAICGTVIARFGTEEQKREWL
;
A
#
# COMPACT_ATOMS: atom_id res chain seq x y z
N MET A 1 -25.30 6.92 3.22
CA MET A 1 -24.79 8.26 3.56
C MET A 1 -23.30 8.13 3.78
N THR A 2 -22.48 8.62 2.87
CA THR A 2 -21.04 8.69 3.09
C THR A 2 -20.80 9.79 4.11
N THR A 3 -20.43 9.42 5.33
CA THR A 3 -20.04 10.41 6.35
C THR A 3 -18.71 11.03 5.94
N LEU A 4 -18.63 12.37 5.97
CA LEU A 4 -17.40 13.15 5.74
C LEU A 4 -16.36 12.98 6.88
N ILE A 5 -16.71 12.25 7.93
CA ILE A 5 -15.85 12.00 9.09
C ILE A 5 -15.07 10.72 8.83
N GLU A 6 -13.75 10.85 8.83
CA GLU A 6 -12.82 9.73 8.71
C GLU A 6 -12.95 8.76 9.89
N SER A 7 -12.90 7.45 9.61
CA SER A 7 -13.02 6.40 10.61
C SER A 7 -11.81 6.34 11.54
N ASN A 8 -11.95 5.66 12.67
CA ASN A 8 -10.82 5.48 13.60
C ASN A 8 -9.77 4.52 13.02
N GLU A 9 -10.21 3.55 12.22
CA GLU A 9 -9.34 2.61 11.51
C GLU A 9 -8.47 3.36 10.48
N HIS A 10 -9.06 4.28 9.71
CA HIS A 10 -8.32 5.12 8.76
C HIS A 10 -7.30 6.01 9.45
N LYS A 11 -7.68 6.66 10.56
CA LYS A 11 -6.74 7.46 11.37
C LYS A 11 -5.60 6.60 11.93
N SER A 12 -5.91 5.42 12.44
CA SER A 12 -4.90 4.49 12.98
C SER A 12 -3.92 4.04 11.89
N LEU A 13 -4.42 3.74 10.69
CA LEU A 13 -3.57 3.41 9.54
C LEU A 13 -2.66 4.58 9.18
N ARG A 14 -3.20 5.81 9.08
CA ARG A 14 -2.38 6.99 8.81
C ARG A 14 -1.28 7.20 9.83
N GLU A 15 -1.62 7.13 11.12
CA GLU A 15 -0.65 7.29 12.20
C GLU A 15 0.47 6.26 12.11
N ALA A 16 0.13 5.00 11.84
CA ALA A 16 1.10 3.91 11.67
C ALA A 16 2.02 4.13 10.45
N VAL A 17 1.47 4.53 9.30
CA VAL A 17 2.25 4.80 8.09
C VAL A 17 3.11 6.04 8.26
N ALA A 18 2.60 7.11 8.87
CA ALA A 18 3.36 8.32 9.15
C ALA A 18 4.53 8.07 10.11
N ALA A 19 4.31 7.26 11.15
CA ALA A 19 5.38 6.83 12.06
C ALA A 19 6.45 6.02 11.33
N PHE A 20 6.04 5.08 10.48
CA PHE A 20 6.96 4.32 9.62
C PHE A 20 7.75 5.23 8.67
N ALA A 21 7.07 6.15 8.00
CA ALA A 21 7.66 7.05 7.01
C ALA A 21 8.71 7.98 7.64
N LYS A 22 8.49 8.45 8.88
CA LYS A 22 9.48 9.26 9.64
C LYS A 22 10.81 8.54 9.87
N THR A 23 10.81 7.20 9.90
CA THR A 23 12.05 6.41 10.06
C THR A 23 12.84 6.27 8.75
N HIS A 24 12.25 6.70 7.63
CA HIS A 24 12.83 6.61 6.29
C HIS A 24 12.88 8.01 5.67
N PRO A 25 13.98 8.77 5.85
CA PRO A 25 14.10 10.10 5.27
C PRO A 25 13.98 10.06 3.73
N HIS A 26 13.58 11.17 3.13
CA HIS A 26 13.54 11.32 1.68
C HIS A 26 14.86 10.87 1.05
N THR A 27 14.78 10.02 0.02
CA THR A 27 15.95 9.55 -0.72
C THR A 27 15.72 9.57 -2.23
N THR A 28 16.76 9.94 -2.98
CA THR A 28 16.81 9.74 -4.44
C THR A 28 17.67 8.54 -4.83
N ASN A 29 18.28 7.87 -3.84
CA ASN A 29 19.10 6.68 -4.08
C ASN A 29 18.22 5.46 -4.33
N ALA A 30 18.52 4.70 -5.39
CA ALA A 30 17.74 3.54 -5.80
C ALA A 30 17.79 2.37 -4.80
N GLU A 31 18.93 2.15 -4.13
CA GLU A 31 19.08 1.09 -3.14
C GLU A 31 18.25 1.40 -1.88
N ASP A 32 18.30 2.65 -1.41
CA ASP A 32 17.49 3.07 -0.26
C ASP A 32 15.99 3.05 -0.58
N ASN A 33 15.60 3.42 -1.81
CA ASN A 33 14.20 3.29 -2.26
C ASN A 33 13.76 1.82 -2.29
N THR A 34 14.64 0.91 -2.74
CA THR A 34 14.39 -0.54 -2.71
C THR A 34 14.24 -1.06 -1.27
N ARG A 35 15.08 -0.60 -0.34
CA ARG A 35 14.98 -0.96 1.09
C ARG A 35 13.67 -0.46 1.69
N LEU A 36 13.28 0.77 1.38
CA LEU A 36 12.00 1.33 1.81
C LEU A 36 10.81 0.51 1.27
N TRP A 37 10.83 0.15 -0.02
CA TRP A 37 9.80 -0.71 -0.62
C TRP A 37 9.70 -2.05 0.11
N GLN A 38 10.83 -2.72 0.36
CA GLN A 38 10.86 -3.99 1.08
C GLN A 38 10.38 -3.85 2.53
N ALA A 39 10.75 -2.77 3.22
CA ALA A 39 10.31 -2.50 4.58
C ALA A 39 8.79 -2.26 4.64
N ALA A 40 8.24 -1.47 3.71
CA ALA A 40 6.80 -1.25 3.58
C ALA A 40 6.04 -2.55 3.26
N ALA A 41 6.61 -3.41 2.39
CA ALA A 41 6.02 -4.69 2.04
C ALA A 41 5.93 -5.64 3.25
N LYS A 42 6.97 -5.69 4.08
CA LYS A 42 6.98 -6.50 5.32
C LYS A 42 5.90 -6.08 6.33
N LEU A 43 5.46 -4.82 6.28
CA LEU A 43 4.38 -4.29 7.11
C LEU A 43 3.00 -4.42 6.45
N GLY A 44 2.92 -5.00 5.25
CA GLY A 44 1.67 -5.18 4.51
C GLY A 44 1.18 -3.95 3.76
N TYR A 45 1.92 -2.83 3.76
CA TYR A 45 1.48 -1.57 3.17
C TYR A 45 1.39 -1.61 1.65
N ILE A 46 2.30 -2.33 0.98
CA ILE A 46 2.31 -2.43 -0.49
C ILE A 46 1.05 -3.15 -0.99
N GLY A 47 0.65 -4.26 -0.35
CA GLY A 47 -0.49 -5.09 -0.77
C GLY A 47 -1.78 -4.82 0.02
N VAL A 48 -1.91 -3.66 0.68
CA VAL A 48 -2.97 -3.42 1.68
C VAL A 48 -4.39 -3.60 1.10
N ASN A 49 -4.60 -3.27 -0.17
CA ASN A 49 -5.87 -3.41 -0.88
C ASN A 49 -6.09 -4.79 -1.53
N LEU A 50 -5.10 -5.67 -1.49
CA LEU A 50 -5.18 -6.98 -2.12
C LEU A 50 -5.81 -8.01 -1.17
N PRO A 51 -6.42 -9.10 -1.69
CA PRO A 51 -7.09 -10.08 -0.86
C PRO A 51 -6.12 -10.83 0.08
N GLU A 52 -6.54 -11.06 1.32
CA GLU A 52 -5.75 -11.81 2.31
C GLU A 52 -5.43 -13.24 1.87
N ALA A 53 -6.32 -13.86 1.08
CA ALA A 53 -6.14 -15.21 0.53
C ALA A 53 -4.88 -15.35 -0.35
N TYR A 54 -4.34 -14.23 -0.85
CA TYR A 54 -3.11 -14.16 -1.63
C TYR A 54 -2.02 -13.35 -0.89
N GLY A 55 -2.12 -13.18 0.44
CA GLY A 55 -1.12 -12.48 1.24
C GLY A 55 -1.24 -10.95 1.26
N GLY A 56 -2.34 -10.40 0.73
CA GLY A 56 -2.67 -8.98 0.84
C GLY A 56 -3.24 -8.57 2.20
N GLY A 57 -3.51 -7.27 2.37
CA GLY A 57 -4.03 -6.71 3.62
C GLY A 57 -5.55 -6.72 3.78
N GLY A 58 -6.30 -7.17 2.78
CA GLY A 58 -7.76 -7.34 2.87
C GLY A 58 -8.59 -6.05 2.89
N ALA A 59 -7.95 -4.88 2.82
CA ALA A 59 -8.63 -3.59 2.83
C ALA A 59 -9.07 -3.16 1.41
N GLY A 60 -9.33 -1.87 1.21
CA GLY A 60 -9.75 -1.31 -0.07
C GLY A 60 -8.76 -0.33 -0.68
N ILE A 61 -9.17 0.25 -1.80
CA ILE A 61 -8.40 1.28 -2.51
C ILE A 61 -8.23 2.54 -1.65
N THR A 62 -9.17 2.82 -0.75
CA THR A 62 -9.08 3.93 0.18
C THR A 62 -7.88 3.75 1.09
N GLU A 63 -7.71 2.60 1.73
CA GLU A 63 -6.57 2.35 2.62
C GLU A 63 -5.23 2.43 1.88
N LEU A 64 -5.16 1.92 0.64
CA LEU A 64 -3.96 2.11 -0.19
C LEU A 64 -3.68 3.60 -0.48
N SER A 65 -4.71 4.41 -0.70
CA SER A 65 -4.53 5.86 -0.88
C SER A 65 -4.04 6.55 0.40
N LEU A 66 -4.50 6.14 1.58
CA LEU A 66 -4.00 6.68 2.86
C LEU A 66 -2.50 6.36 3.03
N VAL A 67 -2.10 5.12 2.72
CA VAL A 67 -0.69 4.70 2.73
C VAL A 67 0.16 5.59 1.81
N LEU A 68 -0.32 5.82 0.58
CA LEU A 68 0.36 6.67 -0.40
C LEU A 68 0.47 8.12 0.06
N GLU A 69 -0.58 8.67 0.65
CA GLU A 69 -0.60 10.06 1.15
C GLU A 69 0.45 10.27 2.24
N GLU A 70 0.53 9.39 3.24
CA GLU A 70 1.48 9.54 4.35
C GLU A 70 2.94 9.31 3.90
N LEU A 71 3.18 8.34 3.02
CA LEU A 71 4.50 8.13 2.42
C LEU A 71 4.92 9.32 1.53
N GLY A 72 3.97 9.89 0.79
CA GLY A 72 4.16 11.09 -0.02
C GLY A 72 4.43 12.33 0.82
N ALA A 73 3.72 12.50 1.95
CA ALA A 73 3.96 13.58 2.91
C ALA A 73 5.37 13.53 3.51
N ALA A 74 5.95 12.34 3.65
CA ALA A 74 7.34 12.14 4.06
C ALA A 74 8.37 12.30 2.93
N GLY A 75 7.91 12.55 1.69
CA GLY A 75 8.75 12.74 0.51
C GLY A 75 9.11 11.46 -0.25
N ASN A 76 8.61 10.30 0.16
CA ASN A 76 8.90 9.02 -0.51
C ASN A 76 7.59 8.34 -0.98
N PRO A 77 6.90 8.88 -2.00
CA PRO A 77 5.55 8.45 -2.37
C PRO A 77 5.43 7.02 -2.91
N LEU A 78 6.53 6.31 -3.16
CA LEU A 78 6.56 4.93 -3.69
C LEU A 78 5.54 4.69 -4.82
N LEU A 79 5.54 5.55 -5.85
CA LEU A 79 4.50 5.59 -6.89
C LEU A 79 4.28 4.27 -7.63
N MET A 80 5.22 3.33 -7.57
CA MET A 80 5.04 1.96 -8.06
C MET A 80 3.87 1.22 -7.37
N MET A 81 3.42 1.65 -6.18
CA MET A 81 2.18 1.15 -5.57
C MET A 81 0.93 1.47 -6.40
N ILE A 82 0.94 2.55 -7.19
CA ILE A 82 -0.18 2.86 -8.09
C ILE A 82 -0.22 1.83 -9.23
N VAL A 83 0.94 1.52 -9.81
CA VAL A 83 1.00 0.62 -10.98
C VAL A 83 0.81 -0.84 -10.56
N SER A 84 1.53 -1.29 -9.52
CA SER A 84 1.57 -2.70 -9.15
C SER A 84 0.30 -3.14 -8.40
N PRO A 85 0.09 -2.83 -7.11
CA PRO A 85 -1.07 -3.30 -6.37
C PRO A 85 -2.39 -2.57 -6.73
N ALA A 86 -2.36 -1.26 -6.99
CA ALA A 86 -3.60 -0.52 -7.28
C ALA A 86 -4.19 -0.86 -8.66
N ILE A 87 -3.37 -0.89 -9.72
CA ILE A 87 -3.80 -1.19 -11.08
C ILE A 87 -3.69 -2.69 -11.38
N CYS A 88 -2.47 -3.24 -11.50
CA CYS A 88 -2.28 -4.62 -11.93
C CYS A 88 -2.89 -5.61 -10.93
N GLY A 89 -2.64 -5.42 -9.63
CA GLY A 89 -3.15 -6.27 -8.56
C GLY A 89 -4.67 -6.30 -8.51
N THR A 90 -5.33 -5.14 -8.57
CA THR A 90 -6.80 -5.06 -8.64
C THR A 90 -7.37 -5.75 -9.88
N VAL A 91 -6.73 -5.58 -11.05
CA VAL A 91 -7.17 -6.25 -12.30
C VAL A 91 -7.04 -7.76 -12.18
N ILE A 92 -5.90 -8.27 -11.69
CA ILE A 92 -5.68 -9.70 -11.51
C ILE A 92 -6.62 -10.28 -10.45
N ALA A 93 -6.80 -9.60 -9.31
CA ALA A 93 -7.70 -10.03 -8.25
C ALA A 93 -9.15 -10.16 -8.74
N ARG A 94 -9.58 -9.24 -9.62
CA ARG A 94 -10.95 -9.21 -10.12
C ARG A 94 -11.20 -10.13 -11.32
N PHE A 95 -10.26 -10.24 -12.24
CA PHE A 95 -10.47 -10.87 -13.55
C PHE A 95 -9.52 -12.02 -13.88
N GLY A 96 -8.46 -12.21 -13.08
CA GLY A 96 -7.51 -13.30 -13.29
C GLY A 96 -8.16 -14.67 -13.05
N THR A 97 -7.60 -15.71 -13.66
CA THR A 97 -7.89 -17.10 -13.27
C THR A 97 -7.31 -17.38 -11.88
N GLU A 98 -7.72 -18.47 -11.24
CA GLU A 98 -7.15 -18.83 -9.93
C GLU A 98 -5.65 -19.12 -10.02
N GLU A 99 -5.17 -19.66 -11.14
CA GLU A 99 -3.74 -19.85 -11.39
C GLU A 99 -3.02 -18.49 -11.48
N GLN A 100 -3.57 -17.52 -12.21
CA GLN A 100 -2.98 -16.18 -12.32
C GLN A 100 -2.97 -15.46 -10.97
N LYS A 101 -4.03 -15.59 -10.16
CA LYS A 101 -4.07 -14.97 -8.83
C LYS A 101 -3.02 -15.57 -7.90
N ARG A 102 -2.86 -16.91 -7.88
CA ARG A 102 -1.84 -17.57 -7.05
C ARG A 102 -0.41 -17.29 -7.46
N GLU A 103 -0.18 -17.04 -8.75
CA GLU A 103 1.14 -16.74 -9.30
C GLU A 103 1.57 -15.29 -9.03
N TRP A 104 0.63 -14.34 -9.16
CA TRP A 104 0.96 -12.91 -9.28
C TRP A 104 0.50 -12.01 -8.13
N LEU A 105 -0.42 -12.47 -7.28
CA LEU A 105 -0.85 -11.76 -6.07
C LEU A 105 -0.14 -12.36 -4.86
#